data_AF-A0A9D2NQV5-F1
#
_entry.id   AF-A0A9D2NQV5-F1
#
_cell.length_a   1.000
_cell.length_b   1.000
_cell.length_c   1.000
_cell.angle_alpha   90.00
_cell.angle_beta   90.00
_cell.angle_gamma   90.00
#
_symmetry.space_group_name_H-M   'P 1'
#
loop_
_entity.id
_entity.type
_entity.pdbx_description
1 polymer ?
#
loop_
_entity_poly.entity_id
_entity_poly.type
_entity_poly.pdbx_seq_one_letter_code
_entity_poly.pdbx_strand_id
1 'polypeptide(L)'
;SSNMYGFLSNEYKLRRLDSDTDIPYIYDVVSEAVSAPRTKVGIITHESTKLKGRYADFLKTRESQKFEPPVILPSDRLEITTDDERIVLYYIIRNSVRKVSKDMVRTWLYTDEIFEVNIDNAFDLLSSVGGGSVVDDTLELGIDLFRKYSANAQSLLAGLKEYVDQHRRLASDMFMKLWNANTLDTITLLFICYIVDERIESFGDRWMAEGQIKNIQQWEIKHSLDSTLSSNYGTSLQFLIQNNLVHESSWTSYGNPREYSLYPSIRNLLFNCPKGIQEALQTIKDKHYQDQELPF
;
A
#
# COMPACT_ATOMS: atom_id res chain seq x y z
N SER A 1 -3.38 30.92 -16.80
CA SER A 1 -3.76 30.09 -15.65
C SER A 1 -4.87 29.16 -16.07
N SER A 2 -4.57 27.90 -16.41
CA SER A 2 -5.50 26.91 -16.94
C SER A 2 -5.84 25.84 -15.89
N ASN A 3 -6.09 26.28 -14.66
CA ASN A 3 -6.36 25.35 -13.57
C ASN A 3 -7.85 24.95 -13.62
N MET A 4 -8.11 23.64 -13.73
CA MET A 4 -9.44 23.07 -13.54
C MET A 4 -9.92 23.39 -12.13
N TYR A 5 -11.01 24.14 -12.01
CA TYR A 5 -11.45 24.72 -10.74
C TYR A 5 -11.92 23.67 -9.72
N GLY A 6 -12.39 22.50 -10.16
CA GLY A 6 -12.96 21.47 -9.29
C GLY A 6 -12.17 20.16 -9.19
N PHE A 7 -11.16 19.94 -10.04
CA PHE A 7 -10.62 18.60 -10.24
C PHE A 7 -9.49 18.22 -9.28
N LEU A 8 -8.47 19.07 -9.12
CA LEU A 8 -7.33 18.79 -8.23
C LEU A 8 -7.28 19.83 -7.09
N SER A 9 -6.89 19.39 -5.89
CA SER A 9 -6.49 20.29 -4.82
C SER A 9 -5.13 20.90 -5.13
N ASN A 10 -4.71 21.87 -4.31
CA ASN A 10 -3.36 22.46 -4.38
C ASN A 10 -2.24 21.41 -4.14
N GLU A 11 -2.60 20.20 -3.73
CA GLU A 11 -1.72 19.04 -3.52
C GLU A 11 -1.82 18.01 -4.66
N TYR A 12 -2.42 18.35 -5.80
CA TYR A 12 -2.66 17.42 -6.93
C TYR A 12 -3.52 16.19 -6.57
N LYS A 13 -4.31 16.24 -5.50
CA LYS A 13 -5.27 15.19 -5.13
C LYS A 13 -6.64 15.46 -5.74
N LEU A 14 -7.33 14.41 -6.18
CA LEU A 14 -8.65 14.51 -6.81
C LEU A 14 -9.69 15.09 -5.82
N ARG A 15 -10.24 16.27 -6.12
CA ARG A 15 -11.20 16.99 -5.26
C ARG A 15 -12.61 16.48 -5.45
N ARG A 16 -13.14 16.54 -6.68
CA ARG A 16 -14.49 16.08 -7.04
C ARG A 16 -14.56 15.70 -8.52
N LEU A 17 -15.39 14.72 -8.85
CA LEU A 17 -15.63 14.23 -10.21
C LEU A 17 -17.07 14.54 -10.70
N ASP A 18 -17.72 15.53 -10.09
CA ASP A 18 -19.10 15.94 -10.39
C ASP A 18 -19.18 17.21 -11.27
N SER A 19 -18.05 17.86 -11.56
CA SER A 19 -17.99 19.09 -12.37
C SER A 19 -18.37 18.86 -13.85
N ASP A 20 -19.29 19.68 -14.37
CA ASP A 20 -19.73 19.69 -15.78
C ASP A 20 -18.66 20.19 -16.75
N THR A 21 -17.68 20.94 -16.27
CA THR A 21 -16.64 21.56 -17.11
C THR A 21 -15.32 20.80 -17.06
N ASP A 22 -15.01 20.14 -15.94
CA ASP A 22 -13.68 19.54 -15.75
C ASP A 22 -13.52 18.22 -16.50
N ILE A 23 -14.55 17.36 -16.57
CA ILE A 23 -14.46 16.07 -17.29
C ILE A 23 -14.22 16.27 -18.80
N PRO A 24 -14.99 17.12 -19.51
CA PRO A 24 -14.70 17.40 -20.92
C PRO A 24 -13.33 18.04 -21.12
N TYR A 25 -12.91 18.92 -20.21
CA TYR A 25 -11.59 19.55 -20.28
C TYR A 25 -10.44 18.54 -20.14
N ILE A 26 -10.55 17.58 -19.20
CA ILE A 26 -9.57 16.48 -19.07
C ILE A 26 -9.53 15.65 -20.34
N TYR A 27 -10.69 15.29 -20.89
CA TYR A 27 -10.75 14.54 -22.13
C TYR A 27 -10.01 15.28 -23.25
N ASP A 28 -10.25 16.58 -23.40
CA ASP A 28 -9.59 17.40 -24.42
C ASP A 28 -8.07 17.47 -24.21
N VAL A 29 -7.61 17.72 -22.98
CA VAL A 29 -6.19 17.79 -22.62
C VAL A 29 -5.47 16.45 -22.85
N VAL A 30 -6.07 15.34 -22.42
CA VAL A 30 -5.48 14.01 -22.59
C VAL A 30 -5.48 13.61 -24.05
N SER A 31 -6.59 13.85 -24.76
CA SER A 31 -6.72 13.55 -26.19
C SER A 31 -5.68 14.31 -27.02
N GLU A 32 -5.42 15.57 -26.68
CA GLU A 32 -4.36 16.38 -27.29
C GLU A 32 -2.96 15.82 -26.96
N ALA A 33 -2.69 15.49 -25.69
CA ALA A 33 -1.40 14.94 -25.26
C ALA A 33 -1.07 13.57 -25.90
N VAL A 34 -2.09 12.73 -26.14
CA VAL A 34 -1.92 11.41 -26.74
C VAL A 34 -2.23 11.36 -28.24
N SER A 35 -2.50 12.51 -28.87
CA SER A 35 -2.88 12.61 -30.28
C SER A 35 -4.05 11.67 -30.67
N ALA A 36 -5.01 11.50 -29.75
CA ALA A 36 -6.15 10.63 -29.98
C ALA A 36 -7.16 11.27 -30.95
N PRO A 37 -7.83 10.48 -31.82
CA PRO A 37 -8.88 11.00 -32.67
C PRO A 37 -10.07 11.50 -31.84
N ARG A 38 -10.63 12.65 -32.22
CA ARG A 38 -11.78 13.24 -31.53
C ARG A 38 -13.01 12.35 -31.65
N THR A 39 -13.55 11.96 -30.51
CA THR A 39 -14.78 11.16 -30.40
C THR A 39 -16.01 12.06 -30.56
N LYS A 40 -17.15 11.47 -30.98
CA LYS A 40 -18.42 12.19 -31.09
C LYS A 40 -18.85 12.76 -29.73
N VAL A 41 -19.28 14.02 -29.70
CA VAL A 41 -19.71 14.75 -28.49
C VAL A 41 -20.76 13.97 -27.70
N GLY A 42 -21.74 13.34 -28.36
CA GLY A 42 -22.78 12.57 -27.68
C GLY A 42 -22.26 11.36 -26.88
N ILE A 43 -21.15 10.74 -27.30
CA ILE A 43 -20.50 9.65 -26.57
C ILE A 43 -19.78 10.21 -25.33
N ILE A 44 -19.10 11.35 -25.48
CA ILE A 44 -18.39 12.03 -24.38
C ILE A 44 -19.40 12.46 -23.31
N THR A 45 -20.54 13.03 -23.71
CA THR A 45 -21.62 13.40 -22.79
C THR A 45 -22.16 12.18 -22.05
N HIS A 46 -22.44 11.09 -22.76
CA HIS A 46 -22.96 9.85 -22.15
C HIS A 46 -22.00 9.26 -21.12
N GLU A 47 -20.72 9.10 -21.47
CA GLU A 47 -19.72 8.54 -20.55
C GLU A 47 -19.42 9.50 -19.40
N SER A 48 -19.48 10.82 -19.62
CA SER A 48 -19.35 11.82 -18.54
C SER A 48 -20.49 11.69 -17.51
N THR A 49 -21.74 11.56 -17.98
CA THR A 49 -22.90 11.36 -17.10
C THR A 49 -22.81 10.03 -16.35
N LYS A 50 -22.37 8.96 -17.02
CA LYS A 50 -22.16 7.65 -16.41
C LYS A 50 -21.08 7.66 -15.34
N LEU A 51 -19.96 8.33 -15.60
CA LEU A 51 -18.87 8.50 -14.64
C LEU A 51 -19.33 9.27 -13.39
N LYS A 52 -20.10 10.35 -13.58
CA LYS A 52 -20.74 11.10 -12.49
C LYS A 52 -21.69 10.25 -11.67
N GLY A 53 -22.53 9.46 -12.33
CA GLY A 53 -23.46 8.54 -11.65
C GLY A 53 -22.71 7.55 -10.76
N ARG A 54 -21.68 6.89 -11.30
CA ARG A 54 -20.83 5.96 -10.53
C ARG A 54 -20.13 6.65 -9.37
N TYR A 55 -19.63 7.87 -9.57
CA TYR A 55 -19.00 8.64 -8.50
C TYR A 55 -19.99 9.01 -7.39
N ALA A 56 -21.21 9.40 -7.74
CA ALA A 56 -22.28 9.67 -6.77
C ALA A 56 -22.67 8.41 -5.99
N ASP A 57 -22.75 7.25 -6.64
CA ASP A 57 -23.06 5.99 -5.97
C ASP A 57 -21.90 5.51 -5.09
N PHE A 58 -20.66 5.74 -5.51
CA PHE A 58 -19.47 5.55 -4.67
C PHE A 58 -19.53 6.45 -3.42
N LEU A 59 -19.91 7.73 -3.55
CA LEU A 59 -20.04 8.64 -2.40
C LEU A 59 -21.15 8.21 -1.43
N LYS A 60 -22.24 7.59 -1.92
CA LYS A 60 -23.31 7.05 -1.06
C LYS A 60 -22.90 5.79 -0.30
N THR A 61 -22.02 4.98 -0.88
CA THR A 61 -21.49 3.74 -0.29
C THR A 61 -20.23 3.96 0.54
N ARG A 62 -19.61 5.14 0.41
CA ARG A 62 -18.56 5.59 1.28
C ARG A 62 -19.12 5.67 2.70
N GLU A 63 -18.73 4.73 3.55
CA GLU A 63 -18.86 4.91 4.99
C GLU A 63 -18.19 6.23 5.32
N SER A 64 -19.00 7.23 5.69
CA SER A 64 -18.48 8.39 6.39
C SER A 64 -17.74 7.81 7.58
N GLN A 65 -16.41 7.88 7.58
CA GLN A 65 -15.68 8.01 8.83
C GLN A 65 -16.31 9.22 9.51
N LYS A 66 -17.33 8.96 10.34
CA LYS A 66 -17.74 9.90 11.35
C LYS A 66 -16.50 10.04 12.20
N PHE A 67 -15.75 11.09 11.94
CA PHE A 67 -14.91 11.67 12.97
C PHE A 67 -15.87 12.04 14.09
N GLU A 68 -16.06 11.13 15.03
CA GLU A 68 -16.43 11.54 16.37
C GLU A 68 -15.39 12.58 16.80
N PRO A 69 -15.82 13.71 17.38
CA PRO A 69 -14.86 14.71 17.82
C PRO A 69 -13.91 13.97 18.78
N PRO A 70 -12.59 14.00 18.53
CA PRO A 70 -11.65 13.23 19.32
C PRO A 70 -11.83 13.65 20.77
N VAL A 71 -11.77 12.65 21.65
CA VAL A 71 -11.66 12.86 23.10
C VAL A 71 -10.61 13.96 23.30
N ILE A 72 -11.04 15.11 23.82
CA ILE A 72 -10.20 16.28 24.03
C ILE A 72 -9.13 15.90 25.06
N LEU A 73 -8.02 15.37 24.57
CA LEU A 73 -6.76 15.22 25.28
C LEU A 73 -5.98 16.55 25.16
N PRO A 74 -4.99 16.82 26.02
CA PRO A 74 -4.28 18.10 26.13
C PRO A 74 -3.43 18.51 24.89
N SER A 75 -3.71 17.93 23.72
CA SER A 75 -3.15 18.24 22.41
C SER A 75 -3.56 19.62 21.87
N ASP A 76 -4.57 20.29 22.43
CA ASP A 76 -4.91 21.69 22.11
C ASP A 76 -3.77 22.70 22.39
N ARG A 77 -2.63 22.24 22.95
CA ARG A 77 -1.42 23.04 23.17
C ARG A 77 -0.21 22.59 22.34
N LEU A 78 -0.39 21.66 21.42
CA LEU A 78 0.64 21.24 20.48
C LEU A 78 0.42 22.01 19.18
N GLU A 79 1.44 22.71 18.70
CA GLU A 79 1.46 23.36 17.38
C GLU A 79 1.56 22.32 16.25
N ILE A 80 0.89 21.17 16.41
CA ILE A 80 0.95 20.02 15.52
C ILE A 80 -0.36 19.93 14.77
N THR A 81 -0.28 20.03 13.45
CA THR A 81 -1.45 20.29 12.62
C THR A 81 -1.84 19.07 11.79
N THR A 82 -0.87 18.25 11.39
CA THR A 82 -1.06 17.14 10.45
C THR A 82 -0.82 15.77 11.08
N ASP A 83 -1.38 14.72 10.46
CA ASP A 83 -1.12 13.34 10.86
C ASP A 83 0.33 12.95 10.60
N ASP A 84 0.94 13.49 9.54
CA ASP A 84 2.36 13.30 9.22
C ASP A 84 3.25 13.66 10.42
N GLU A 85 3.06 14.85 10.98
CA GLU A 85 3.77 15.31 12.18
C GLU A 85 3.47 14.44 13.40
N ARG A 86 2.20 14.05 13.60
CA ARG A 86 1.78 13.23 14.74
C ARG A 86 2.42 11.85 14.72
N ILE A 87 2.49 11.22 13.54
CA ILE A 87 3.08 9.90 13.34
C ILE A 87 4.60 9.94 13.52
N VAL A 88 5.29 10.95 12.96
CA VAL A 88 6.74 11.11 13.17
C VAL A 88 7.06 11.46 14.62
N LEU A 89 6.24 12.31 15.26
CA LEU A 89 6.41 12.61 16.68
C LEU A 89 6.19 11.37 17.55
N TYR A 90 5.20 10.53 17.22
CA TYR A 90 4.99 9.26 17.90
C TYR A 90 6.27 8.42 17.90
N TYR A 91 6.95 8.31 16.75
CA TYR A 91 8.22 7.60 16.64
C TYR A 91 9.31 8.18 17.55
N ILE A 92 9.50 9.50 17.50
CA ILE A 92 10.50 10.22 18.31
C ILE A 92 10.29 9.95 19.80
N ILE A 93 9.06 10.13 20.29
CA ILE A 93 8.75 9.97 21.72
C ILE A 93 8.80 8.50 22.15
N ARG A 94 8.28 7.59 21.32
CA ARG A 94 8.30 6.14 21.59
C ARG A 94 9.73 5.63 21.76
N ASN A 95 10.64 6.09 20.90
CA ASN A 95 12.03 5.66 20.91
C ASN A 95 12.91 6.52 21.84
N SER A 96 12.36 7.57 22.46
CA SER A 96 13.11 8.53 23.28
C SER A 96 14.33 9.12 22.55
N VAL A 97 14.20 9.38 21.25
CA VAL A 97 15.25 9.94 20.39
C VAL A 97 14.92 11.36 20.00
N ARG A 98 15.85 12.30 20.26
CA ARG A 98 15.68 13.70 19.88
C ARG A 98 15.97 13.96 18.39
N LYS A 99 16.85 13.13 17.81
CA LYS A 99 17.30 13.22 16.41
C LYS A 99 16.83 12.00 15.65
N VAL A 100 16.28 12.19 14.45
CA VAL A 100 15.82 11.09 13.61
C VAL A 100 16.05 11.42 12.13
N SER A 101 16.61 10.49 11.37
CA SER A 101 16.76 10.64 9.93
C SER A 101 15.52 10.17 9.17
N LYS A 102 15.31 10.69 7.95
CA LYS A 102 14.24 10.23 7.07
C LYS A 102 14.30 8.73 6.82
N ASP A 103 15.50 8.16 6.69
CA ASP A 103 15.68 6.72 6.46
C ASP A 103 15.23 5.87 7.66
N MET A 104 15.50 6.33 8.89
CA MET A 104 15.01 5.65 10.09
C MET A 104 13.48 5.62 10.14
N VAL A 105 12.85 6.77 9.86
CA VAL A 105 11.38 6.87 9.81
C VAL A 105 10.82 6.01 8.68
N ARG A 106 11.39 6.10 7.46
CA ARG A 106 10.96 5.31 6.31
C ARG A 106 11.04 3.81 6.58
N THR A 107 12.13 3.37 7.19
CA THR A 107 12.32 1.96 7.58
C THR A 107 11.27 1.53 8.59
N TRP A 108 10.98 2.37 9.59
CA TRP A 108 9.94 2.08 10.58
C TRP A 108 8.54 2.02 9.96
N LEU A 109 8.15 3.03 9.16
CA LEU A 109 6.86 3.06 8.46
C LEU A 109 6.68 1.81 7.60
N TYR A 110 7.72 1.40 6.87
CA TYR A 110 7.70 0.16 6.10
C TYR A 110 7.55 -1.09 7.00
N THR A 111 8.35 -1.20 8.06
CA THR A 111 8.38 -2.38 8.94
C THR A 111 7.07 -2.58 9.69
N ASP A 112 6.45 -1.48 10.12
CA ASP A 112 5.18 -1.49 10.85
C ASP A 112 3.96 -1.39 9.91
N GLU A 113 4.19 -1.27 8.59
CA GLU A 113 3.19 -1.14 7.52
C GLU A 113 2.22 0.03 7.73
N ILE A 114 2.80 1.21 7.93
CA ILE A 114 2.13 2.50 8.10
C ILE A 114 2.28 3.27 6.79
N PHE A 115 1.15 3.59 6.17
CA PHE A 115 1.07 4.18 4.83
C PHE A 115 0.60 5.62 4.86
N GLU A 116 0.62 6.29 3.71
CA GLU A 116 0.05 7.63 3.53
C GLU A 116 0.70 8.73 4.40
N VAL A 117 1.95 8.52 4.82
CA VAL A 117 2.74 9.48 5.62
C VAL A 117 3.74 10.23 4.74
N ASN A 118 3.66 11.55 4.72
CA ASN A 118 4.65 12.41 4.08
C ASN A 118 5.75 12.83 5.07
N ILE A 119 6.88 12.13 5.01
CA ILE A 119 8.04 12.39 5.89
C ILE A 119 8.61 13.79 5.68
N ASP A 120 8.64 14.29 4.44
CA ASP A 120 9.18 15.63 4.15
C ASP A 120 8.32 16.72 4.80
N ASN A 121 7.00 16.59 4.69
CA ASN A 121 6.05 17.50 5.33
C ASN A 121 6.16 17.44 6.86
N ALA A 122 6.24 16.23 7.44
CA ALA A 122 6.44 16.07 8.88
C ALA A 122 7.73 16.74 9.37
N PHE A 123 8.84 16.57 8.63
CA PHE A 123 10.14 17.11 9.01
C PHE A 123 10.16 18.64 8.92
N ASP A 124 9.60 19.21 7.85
CA ASP A 124 9.48 20.66 7.67
C ASP A 124 8.71 21.29 8.84
N LEU A 125 7.49 20.79 9.09
CA LEU A 125 6.61 21.33 10.12
C LEU A 125 7.17 21.14 11.53
N LEU A 126 7.63 19.93 11.90
CA LEU A 126 8.21 19.67 13.23
C LEU A 126 9.48 20.48 13.50
N SER A 127 10.25 20.80 12.45
CA SER A 127 11.45 21.62 12.61
C SER A 127 11.14 23.09 12.91
N SER A 128 9.98 23.57 12.43
CA SER A 128 9.52 24.94 12.69
C SER A 128 9.09 25.18 14.14
N VAL A 129 8.82 24.11 14.90
CA VAL A 129 8.30 24.17 16.26
C VAL A 129 9.43 24.13 17.30
N GLY A 130 9.42 25.08 18.23
CA GLY A 130 10.24 25.02 19.45
C GLY A 130 11.76 25.07 19.24
N GLY A 131 12.22 25.63 18.11
CA GLY A 131 13.66 25.74 17.79
C GLY A 131 14.28 24.43 17.29
N GLY A 132 13.50 23.61 16.59
CA GLY A 132 14.01 22.46 15.85
C GLY A 132 14.80 22.84 14.60
N SER A 133 15.37 21.83 13.94
CA SER A 133 16.05 22.01 12.66
C SER A 133 16.09 20.71 11.87
N VAL A 134 16.24 20.80 10.55
CA VAL A 134 16.58 19.67 9.68
C VAL A 134 17.96 19.93 9.08
N VAL A 135 18.90 19.01 9.30
CA VAL A 135 20.24 19.04 8.72
C VAL A 135 20.53 17.66 8.15
N ASP A 136 20.95 17.58 6.88
CA ASP A 136 21.29 16.32 6.19
C ASP A 136 20.21 15.22 6.37
N ASP A 137 18.98 15.56 6.01
CA ASP A 137 17.79 14.69 6.16
C ASP A 137 17.54 14.16 7.59
N THR A 138 18.12 14.82 8.59
CA THR A 138 17.95 14.50 10.01
C THR A 138 17.21 15.62 10.71
N LEU A 139 16.02 15.31 11.22
CA LEU A 139 15.25 16.18 12.10
C LEU A 139 15.85 16.13 13.50
N GLU A 140 16.15 17.30 14.05
CA GLU A 140 16.49 17.51 15.46
C GLU A 140 15.40 18.37 16.09
N LEU A 141 14.61 17.79 17.00
CA LEU A 141 13.62 18.56 17.75
C LEU A 141 14.31 19.53 18.73
N GLY A 142 13.67 20.67 18.98
CA GLY A 142 14.11 21.61 20.01
C GLY A 142 14.25 20.93 21.38
N ILE A 143 15.34 21.20 22.10
CA ILE A 143 15.68 20.47 23.33
C ILE A 143 14.63 20.63 24.44
N ASP A 144 14.08 21.83 24.61
CA ASP A 144 13.07 22.09 25.63
C ASP A 144 11.73 21.46 25.28
N LEU A 145 11.38 21.47 23.99
CA LEU A 145 10.19 20.79 23.47
C LEU A 145 10.28 19.28 23.67
N PHE A 146 11.42 18.69 23.32
CA PHE A 146 11.68 17.27 23.50
C PHE A 146 11.59 16.86 24.98
N ARG A 147 12.17 17.63 25.90
CA ARG A 147 12.06 17.39 27.35
C ARG A 147 10.61 17.48 27.83
N LYS A 148 9.86 18.48 27.37
CA LYS A 148 8.44 18.67 27.71
C LYS A 148 7.58 17.49 27.26
N TYR A 149 7.78 17.01 26.03
CA TYR A 149 7.05 15.86 25.49
C TYR A 149 7.45 14.57 26.18
N SER A 150 8.75 14.37 26.42
CA SER A 150 9.28 13.18 27.11
C SER A 150 8.76 13.07 28.55
N ALA A 151 8.63 14.20 29.26
CA ALA A 151 8.06 14.22 30.62
C ALA A 151 6.60 13.77 30.67
N ASN A 152 5.87 13.86 29.55
CA ASN A 152 4.47 13.47 29.41
C ASN A 152 4.28 12.31 28.42
N ALA A 153 5.35 11.52 28.18
CA ALA A 153 5.41 10.57 27.07
C ALA A 153 4.24 9.60 27.05
N GLN A 154 3.84 9.04 28.21
CA GLN A 154 2.75 8.06 28.26
C GLN A 154 1.42 8.63 27.77
N SER A 155 1.04 9.83 28.22
CA SER A 155 -0.20 10.49 27.80
C SER A 155 -0.14 10.92 26.33
N LEU A 156 1.01 11.42 25.90
CA LEU A 156 1.20 11.85 24.51
C LEU A 156 1.17 10.67 23.54
N LEU A 157 1.85 9.56 23.88
CA LEU A 157 1.84 8.33 23.09
C LEU A 157 0.44 7.75 22.97
N ALA A 158 -0.36 7.77 24.04
CA ALA A 158 -1.74 7.30 23.98
C ALA A 158 -2.58 8.08 22.97
N GLY A 159 -2.47 9.42 22.95
CA GLY A 159 -3.18 10.26 21.99
C GLY A 159 -2.63 10.17 20.56
N LEU A 160 -1.32 10.05 20.40
CA LEU A 160 -0.69 9.94 19.08
C LEU A 160 -0.88 8.56 18.44
N LYS A 161 -1.09 7.50 19.24
CA LYS A 161 -1.23 6.13 18.75
C LYS A 161 -2.40 5.97 17.78
N GLU A 162 -3.50 6.69 18.01
CA GLU A 162 -4.68 6.61 17.16
C GLU A 162 -4.35 6.96 15.70
N TYR A 163 -3.55 8.00 15.48
CA TYR A 163 -3.10 8.40 14.15
C TYR A 163 -2.20 7.34 13.51
N VAL A 164 -1.33 6.68 14.28
CA VAL A 164 -0.53 5.57 13.75
C VAL A 164 -1.43 4.41 13.34
N ASP A 165 -2.39 4.04 14.18
CA ASP A 165 -3.29 2.91 13.94
C ASP A 165 -4.21 3.15 12.73
N GLN A 166 -4.68 4.39 12.51
CA GLN A 166 -5.50 4.76 11.36
C GLN A 166 -4.77 4.57 10.02
N HIS A 167 -3.45 4.79 10.01
CA HIS A 167 -2.60 4.69 8.83
C HIS A 167 -1.94 3.31 8.68
N ARG A 168 -2.07 2.45 9.70
CA ARG A 168 -1.52 1.10 9.69
C ARG A 168 -2.43 0.12 8.96
N ARG A 169 -1.90 -0.60 7.98
CA ARG A 169 -2.64 -1.59 7.20
C ARG A 169 -1.81 -2.85 6.99
N LEU A 170 -1.97 -3.84 7.87
CA LEU A 170 -1.19 -5.08 7.76
C LEU A 170 -1.63 -5.91 6.54
N ALA A 171 -0.68 -6.26 5.69
CA ALA A 171 -0.88 -7.19 4.57
C ALA A 171 -1.34 -8.57 5.07
N SER A 172 -0.90 -9.01 6.25
CA SER A 172 -1.40 -10.24 6.88
C SER A 172 -2.90 -10.18 7.17
N ASP A 173 -3.41 -9.03 7.60
CA ASP A 173 -4.84 -8.88 7.92
C ASP A 173 -5.67 -8.89 6.64
N MET A 174 -5.17 -8.26 5.57
CA MET A 174 -5.80 -8.34 4.26
C MET A 174 -5.82 -9.79 3.73
N PHE A 175 -4.70 -10.50 3.84
CA PHE A 175 -4.63 -11.91 3.45
C PHE A 175 -5.63 -12.76 4.23
N MET A 176 -5.68 -12.61 5.57
CA MET A 176 -6.62 -13.35 6.41
C MET A 176 -8.08 -13.00 6.11
N LYS A 177 -8.37 -11.74 5.75
CA LYS A 177 -9.70 -11.33 5.29
C LYS A 177 -10.09 -12.06 4.00
N LEU A 178 -9.20 -12.14 3.02
CA LEU A 178 -9.43 -12.87 1.76
C LEU A 178 -9.59 -14.37 2.00
N TRP A 179 -8.73 -14.93 2.86
CA TRP A 179 -8.78 -16.33 3.28
C TRP A 179 -10.13 -16.69 3.90
N ASN A 180 -10.55 -15.94 4.92
CA ASN A 180 -11.80 -16.19 5.65
C ASN A 180 -13.04 -15.95 4.78
N ALA A 181 -12.95 -15.06 3.79
CA ALA A 181 -14.02 -14.84 2.82
C ALA A 181 -14.07 -15.90 1.70
N ASN A 182 -13.12 -16.85 1.68
CA ASN A 182 -12.98 -17.87 0.64
C ASN A 182 -12.92 -17.27 -0.78
N THR A 183 -12.22 -16.15 -0.93
CA THR A 183 -12.08 -15.43 -2.21
C THR A 183 -10.80 -15.77 -2.96
N LEU A 184 -9.89 -16.53 -2.33
CA LEU A 184 -8.66 -17.00 -2.96
C LEU A 184 -8.97 -18.18 -3.88
N ASP A 185 -8.75 -18.00 -5.18
CA ASP A 185 -8.93 -19.07 -6.15
C ASP A 185 -7.83 -20.14 -6.07
N THR A 186 -8.02 -21.24 -6.78
CA THR A 186 -7.10 -22.38 -6.76
C THR A 186 -5.70 -22.00 -7.25
N ILE A 187 -5.59 -21.16 -8.29
CA ILE A 187 -4.31 -20.74 -8.86
C ILE A 187 -3.55 -19.84 -7.88
N THR A 188 -4.24 -18.91 -7.22
CA THR A 188 -3.67 -18.05 -6.19
C THR A 188 -3.19 -18.88 -5.01
N LEU A 189 -3.99 -19.85 -4.55
CA LEU A 189 -3.57 -20.76 -3.48
C LEU A 189 -2.36 -21.61 -3.88
N LEU A 190 -2.26 -22.04 -5.14
CA LEU A 190 -1.08 -22.74 -5.65
C LEU A 190 0.16 -21.82 -5.65
N PHE A 191 -0.02 -20.53 -5.95
CA PHE A 191 1.06 -19.55 -5.81
C PHE A 191 1.51 -19.37 -4.36
N ILE A 192 0.56 -19.35 -3.41
CA ILE A 192 0.89 -19.34 -1.97
C ILE A 192 1.65 -20.62 -1.58
N CYS A 193 1.31 -21.79 -2.14
CA CYS A 193 2.08 -23.03 -1.90
C CYS A 193 3.55 -22.84 -2.28
N TYR A 194 3.81 -22.33 -3.49
CA TYR A 194 5.16 -22.06 -3.95
C TYR A 194 5.90 -21.05 -3.05
N ILE A 195 5.23 -19.97 -2.63
CA ILE A 195 5.79 -18.99 -1.69
C ILE A 195 6.20 -19.63 -0.36
N VAL A 196 5.34 -20.49 0.20
CA VAL A 196 5.58 -21.14 1.50
C VAL A 196 6.67 -22.20 1.40
N ASP A 197 6.63 -23.07 0.38
CA ASP A 197 7.54 -24.20 0.22
C ASP A 197 8.98 -23.72 -0.08
N GLU A 198 9.14 -22.73 -0.96
CA GLU A 198 10.45 -22.22 -1.37
C GLU A 198 10.88 -20.95 -0.61
N ARG A 199 10.07 -20.48 0.35
CA ARG A 199 10.29 -19.24 1.11
C ARG A 199 10.60 -18.04 0.22
N ILE A 200 9.80 -17.86 -0.82
CA ILE A 200 9.97 -16.78 -1.79
C ILE A 200 9.50 -15.46 -1.18
N GLU A 201 10.37 -14.45 -1.24
CA GLU A 201 10.08 -13.11 -0.73
C GLU A 201 9.89 -12.08 -1.84
N SER A 202 10.51 -12.32 -3.01
CA SER A 202 10.58 -11.37 -4.11
C SER A 202 10.16 -12.03 -5.43
N PHE A 203 9.56 -11.24 -6.31
CA PHE A 203 8.86 -11.68 -7.51
C PHE A 203 9.27 -10.79 -8.68
N GLY A 204 9.96 -11.36 -9.67
CA GLY A 204 10.33 -10.66 -10.88
C GLY A 204 9.11 -10.36 -11.76
N ASP A 205 9.00 -9.13 -12.26
CA ASP A 205 7.98 -8.70 -13.21
C ASP A 205 8.61 -8.36 -14.57
N ARG A 206 7.79 -8.32 -15.63
CA ARG A 206 8.21 -8.04 -17.01
C ARG A 206 9.27 -9.04 -17.48
N TRP A 207 10.42 -8.57 -17.92
CA TRP A 207 11.52 -9.44 -18.36
C TRP A 207 12.13 -10.25 -17.21
N MET A 208 11.97 -9.83 -15.95
CA MET A 208 12.41 -10.63 -14.79
C MET A 208 11.42 -11.75 -14.45
N ALA A 209 10.20 -11.72 -15.00
CA ALA A 209 9.23 -12.79 -14.84
C ALA A 209 9.72 -14.12 -15.43
N GLU A 210 10.53 -14.09 -16.49
CA GLU A 210 11.07 -15.31 -17.12
C GLU A 210 11.89 -16.15 -16.14
N GLY A 211 12.69 -15.50 -15.29
CA GLY A 211 13.45 -16.17 -14.24
C GLY A 211 12.53 -16.79 -13.20
N GLN A 212 11.50 -16.04 -12.77
CA GLN A 212 10.53 -16.54 -11.80
C GLN A 212 9.72 -17.72 -12.33
N ILE A 213 9.29 -17.67 -13.59
CA ILE A 213 8.57 -18.76 -14.25
C ILE A 213 9.43 -20.02 -14.30
N LYS A 214 10.72 -19.91 -14.62
CA LYS A 214 11.65 -21.06 -14.59
C LYS A 214 11.79 -21.66 -13.20
N ASN A 215 11.88 -20.84 -12.16
CA ASN A 215 11.94 -21.31 -10.77
C ASN A 215 10.65 -22.04 -10.39
N ILE A 216 9.49 -21.51 -10.79
CA ILE A 216 8.18 -22.16 -10.58
C ILE A 216 8.12 -23.50 -11.32
N GLN A 217 8.56 -23.58 -12.58
CA GLN A 217 8.59 -24.85 -13.32
C GLN A 217 9.45 -25.91 -12.64
N GLN A 218 10.59 -25.50 -12.07
CA GLN A 218 11.44 -26.42 -11.29
C GLN A 218 10.74 -26.89 -10.02
N TRP A 219 10.01 -26.01 -9.34
CA TRP A 219 9.19 -26.37 -8.18
C TRP A 219 8.03 -27.31 -8.57
N GLU A 220 7.32 -27.04 -9.67
CA GLU A 220 6.26 -27.91 -10.19
C GLU A 220 6.81 -29.32 -10.47
N ILE A 221 7.96 -29.43 -11.15
CA ILE A 221 8.63 -30.72 -11.41
C ILE A 221 9.05 -31.41 -10.11
N LYS A 222 9.65 -30.68 -9.15
CA LYS A 222 10.09 -31.20 -7.85
C LYS A 222 8.93 -31.82 -7.05
N HIS A 223 7.73 -31.29 -7.23
CA HIS A 223 6.53 -31.72 -6.51
C HIS A 223 5.55 -32.55 -7.37
N SER A 224 5.95 -32.96 -8.58
CA SER A 224 5.11 -33.68 -9.55
C SER A 224 3.76 -32.99 -9.81
N LEU A 225 3.78 -31.67 -9.91
CA LEU A 225 2.60 -30.86 -10.20
C LEU A 225 2.49 -30.58 -11.69
N ASP A 226 1.27 -30.32 -12.17
CA ASP A 226 1.05 -29.77 -13.50
C ASP A 226 1.66 -28.36 -13.66
N SER A 227 1.70 -27.86 -14.91
CA SER A 227 2.28 -26.55 -15.23
C SER A 227 1.31 -25.37 -15.01
N THR A 228 0.31 -25.52 -14.14
CA THR A 228 -0.75 -24.51 -13.97
C THR A 228 -0.18 -23.21 -13.40
N LEU A 229 0.70 -23.25 -12.40
CA LEU A 229 1.20 -22.04 -11.76
C LEU A 229 2.16 -21.29 -12.68
N SER A 230 3.10 -21.98 -13.31
CA SER A 230 4.07 -21.34 -14.23
C SER A 230 3.37 -20.68 -15.41
N SER A 231 2.27 -21.26 -15.90
CA SER A 231 1.44 -20.69 -16.97
C SER A 231 0.61 -19.48 -16.55
N ASN A 232 0.40 -19.28 -15.24
CA ASN A 232 -0.47 -18.23 -14.70
C ASN A 232 0.26 -17.23 -13.78
N TYR A 233 1.59 -17.30 -13.70
CA TYR A 233 2.40 -16.50 -12.78
C TYR A 233 2.05 -14.99 -12.79
N GLY A 234 1.95 -14.38 -13.98
CA GLY A 234 1.65 -12.95 -14.09
C GLY A 234 0.30 -12.57 -13.46
N THR A 235 -0.72 -13.40 -13.65
CA THR A 235 -2.04 -13.21 -13.03
C THR A 235 -1.96 -13.35 -11.51
N SER A 236 -1.22 -14.35 -11.01
CA SER A 236 -1.03 -14.57 -9.58
C SER A 236 -0.26 -13.42 -8.91
N LEU A 237 0.78 -12.88 -9.57
CA LEU A 237 1.50 -11.71 -9.09
C LEU A 237 0.60 -10.47 -9.08
N GLN A 238 -0.17 -10.25 -10.16
CA GLN A 238 -1.10 -9.13 -10.26
C GLN A 238 -2.16 -9.16 -9.14
N PHE A 239 -2.60 -10.36 -8.73
CA PHE A 239 -3.50 -10.52 -7.59
C PHE A 239 -2.87 -10.02 -6.28
N LEU A 240 -1.61 -10.39 -5.99
CA LEU A 240 -0.92 -9.91 -4.79
C LEU A 240 -0.76 -8.39 -4.79
N ILE A 241 -0.45 -7.80 -5.96
CA ILE A 241 -0.31 -6.36 -6.14
C ILE A 241 -1.64 -5.65 -5.87
N GLN A 242 -2.75 -6.10 -6.48
CA GLN A 242 -4.07 -5.48 -6.31
C GLN A 242 -4.59 -5.54 -4.88
N ASN A 243 -4.17 -6.54 -4.12
CA ASN A 243 -4.58 -6.72 -2.73
C ASN A 243 -3.55 -6.17 -1.72
N ASN A 244 -2.56 -5.38 -2.17
CA ASN A 244 -1.52 -4.79 -1.32
C ASN A 244 -0.80 -5.83 -0.44
N LEU A 245 -0.55 -7.03 -0.98
CA LEU A 245 0.19 -8.08 -0.28
C LEU A 245 1.69 -8.01 -0.57
N VAL A 246 2.06 -7.27 -1.61
CA VAL A 246 3.44 -6.99 -2.02
C VAL A 246 3.64 -5.49 -2.25
N HIS A 247 4.89 -5.05 -2.23
CA HIS A 247 5.30 -3.70 -2.58
C HIS A 247 6.35 -3.73 -3.69
N GLU A 248 6.48 -2.63 -4.40
CA GLU A 248 7.55 -2.41 -5.36
C GLU A 248 8.90 -2.38 -4.62
N SER A 249 9.87 -3.15 -5.11
CA SER A 249 11.19 -3.33 -4.46
C SER A 249 12.36 -3.08 -5.40
N SER A 250 12.12 -3.08 -6.71
CA SER A 250 13.11 -2.68 -7.71
C SER A 250 12.44 -2.02 -8.91
N TRP A 251 13.09 -1.00 -9.47
CA TRP A 251 12.61 -0.23 -10.61
C TRP A 251 13.63 -0.23 -11.75
N THR A 252 13.12 0.02 -12.96
CA THR A 252 13.91 0.34 -14.14
C THR A 252 14.39 1.79 -14.11
N SER A 253 15.32 2.15 -15.00
CA SER A 253 15.74 3.54 -15.22
C SER A 253 14.60 4.49 -15.61
N TYR A 254 13.49 3.94 -16.11
CA TYR A 254 12.28 4.68 -16.48
C TYR A 254 11.24 4.76 -15.35
N GLY A 255 11.61 4.38 -14.12
CA GLY A 255 10.71 4.43 -12.96
C GLY A 255 9.62 3.35 -12.94
N ASN A 256 9.66 2.39 -13.87
CA ASN A 256 8.73 1.28 -13.88
C ASN A 256 9.17 0.17 -12.91
N PRO A 257 8.26 -0.39 -12.08
CA PRO A 257 8.57 -1.56 -11.27
C PRO A 257 9.00 -2.74 -12.13
N ARG A 258 9.98 -3.48 -11.64
CA ARG A 258 10.45 -4.74 -12.23
C ARG A 258 10.50 -5.88 -11.20
N GLU A 259 10.36 -5.57 -9.91
CA GLU A 259 10.35 -6.57 -8.84
C GLU A 259 9.43 -6.13 -7.71
N TYR A 260 8.68 -7.08 -7.17
CA TYR A 260 7.81 -6.91 -6.03
C TYR A 260 8.25 -7.79 -4.88
N SER A 261 8.13 -7.34 -3.64
CA SER A 261 8.46 -8.14 -2.45
C SER A 261 7.30 -8.17 -1.47
N LEU A 262 7.16 -9.28 -0.73
CA LEU A 262 6.14 -9.41 0.32
C LEU A 262 6.30 -8.32 1.38
N TYR A 263 5.18 -7.79 1.86
CA TYR A 263 5.20 -6.99 3.08
C TYR A 263 5.60 -7.82 4.31
N PRO A 264 6.25 -7.21 5.32
CA PRO A 264 6.77 -7.94 6.48
C PRO A 264 5.76 -8.84 7.21
N SER A 265 4.53 -8.36 7.42
CA SER A 265 3.48 -9.06 8.18
C SER A 265 3.02 -10.33 7.47
N ILE A 266 2.72 -10.26 6.17
CA ILE A 266 2.32 -11.44 5.39
C ILE A 266 3.50 -12.40 5.19
N ARG A 267 4.72 -11.91 4.98
CA ARG A 267 5.92 -12.76 4.94
C ARG A 267 6.03 -13.59 6.22
N ASN A 268 5.92 -12.94 7.37
CA ASN A 268 5.98 -13.61 8.67
C ASN A 268 4.84 -14.62 8.85
N LEU A 269 3.61 -14.29 8.40
CA LEU A 269 2.47 -15.19 8.46
C LEU A 269 2.69 -16.44 7.59
N LEU A 270 3.10 -16.27 6.34
CA LEU A 270 3.28 -17.37 5.39
C LEU A 270 4.48 -18.25 5.76
N PHE A 271 5.59 -17.67 6.24
CA PHE A 271 6.78 -18.44 6.58
C PHE A 271 6.65 -19.20 7.91
N ASN A 272 5.73 -18.74 8.76
CA ASN A 272 5.30 -19.43 9.98
C ASN A 272 3.85 -19.94 9.81
N CYS A 273 3.54 -20.47 8.62
CA CYS A 273 2.20 -20.82 8.16
C CYS A 273 1.36 -21.54 9.23
N PRO A 274 0.20 -21.00 9.64
CA PRO A 274 -0.70 -21.67 10.56
C PRO A 274 -1.14 -23.04 10.04
N LYS A 275 -1.25 -24.03 10.94
CA LYS A 275 -1.55 -25.42 10.58
C LYS A 275 -2.79 -25.58 9.68
N GLY A 276 -3.87 -24.84 9.97
CA GLY A 276 -5.10 -24.92 9.15
C GLY A 276 -4.91 -24.39 7.72
N ILE A 277 -4.02 -23.42 7.51
CA ILE A 277 -3.66 -22.94 6.18
C ILE A 277 -2.78 -23.98 5.49
N GLN A 278 -1.79 -24.54 6.20
CA GLN A 278 -0.91 -25.58 5.67
C GLN A 278 -1.67 -26.81 5.16
N GLU A 279 -2.67 -27.29 5.91
CA GLU A 279 -3.53 -28.42 5.51
C GLU A 279 -4.33 -28.11 4.24
N ALA A 280 -4.88 -26.89 4.14
CA ALA A 280 -5.60 -26.44 2.96
C ALA A 280 -4.67 -26.30 1.74
N LEU A 281 -3.46 -25.76 1.91
CA LEU A 281 -2.45 -25.68 0.85
C LEU A 281 -2.03 -27.07 0.35
N GLN A 282 -1.89 -28.05 1.25
CA GLN A 282 -1.61 -29.43 0.84
C GLN A 282 -2.74 -30.00 -0.02
N THR A 283 -4.00 -29.77 0.38
CA THR A 283 -5.18 -30.19 -0.41
C THR A 283 -5.19 -29.55 -1.80
N ILE A 284 -4.68 -28.33 -1.94
CA ILE A 284 -4.56 -27.67 -3.25
C ILE A 284 -3.46 -28.34 -4.09
N LYS A 285 -2.30 -28.64 -3.51
CA LYS A 285 -1.23 -29.37 -4.23
C LYS A 285 -1.71 -30.73 -4.72
N ASP A 286 -2.45 -31.48 -3.89
CA ASP A 286 -2.95 -32.81 -4.25
C ASP A 286 -3.89 -32.78 -5.48
N LYS A 287 -4.63 -31.69 -5.69
CA LYS A 287 -5.50 -31.50 -6.87
C LYS A 287 -4.73 -31.27 -8.17
N HIS A 288 -3.48 -30.81 -8.07
CA HIS A 288 -2.61 -30.50 -9.19
C HIS A 288 -1.53 -31.57 -9.41
N TYR A 289 -1.56 -32.65 -8.62
CA TYR A 289 -0.65 -33.76 -8.77
C TYR A 289 -0.86 -34.43 -10.14
N GLN A 290 0.23 -34.59 -10.89
CA GLN A 290 0.25 -35.40 -12.08
C GLN A 290 0.71 -36.81 -11.70
N ASP A 291 -0.20 -37.78 -11.81
CA ASP A 291 0.20 -39.18 -11.84
C ASP A 291 1.11 -39.38 -13.06
N GLN A 292 2.39 -39.65 -12.80
CA GLN A 292 3.24 -40.27 -13.81
C GLN A 292 2.73 -41.71 -14.02
N GLU A 293 1.74 -41.89 -14.89
CA GLU A 293 1.55 -43.18 -15.53
C GLU A 293 2.84 -43.46 -16.32
N LEU A 294 3.74 -44.22 -15.69
CA LEU A 294 4.86 -44.85 -16.36
C LEU A 294 4.27 -45.73 -17.48
N PRO A 295 4.64 -45.55 -18.75
CA PRO A 295 4.29 -46.52 -19.77
C PRO A 295 4.97 -47.83 -19.40
N PHE A 296 4.15 -48.85 -19.10
CA PHE A 296 4.58 -50.23 -18.89
C PHE A 296 5.23 -50.81 -20.16
#